data_AF-D4JZR9-F1
#
_entry.id   AF-D4JZR9-F1
#
_cell.length_a   1.000
_cell.length_b   1.000
_cell.length_c   1.000
_cell.angle_alpha   90.00
_cell.angle_beta   90.00
_cell.angle_gamma   90.00
#
_symmetry.space_group_name_H-M   'P 1'
#
loop_
_entity.id
_entity.type
_entity.pdbx_description
1 polymer ?
#
loop_
_entity_poly.entity_id
_entity_poly.type
_entity_poly.pdbx_seq_one_letter_code
_entity_poly.pdbx_strand_id
1 'polypeptide(L)'
;MAFNKGYELKKFEAHWEKLRIEYAEAGMADDAIQKMYDYDRQQFNSERTCIERTQELSNSSFECSEDETSPLMQKYMEATTIVDTYHETKSSFAWIGEIENEQLLTALENLDDADLKLLTLYAYEGYNTVELSKVYHIAQQNISKKILRITKFLKNFYFRGVE
;
A
#
# COMPACT_ATOMS: atom_id res chain seq x y z
N MET A 1 -5.80 12.75 26.11
CA MET A 1 -4.70 12.88 27.10
C MET A 1 -3.39 12.92 26.34
N ALA A 2 -2.48 13.83 26.68
CA ALA A 2 -1.20 13.99 25.96
C ALA A 2 -0.25 12.81 26.22
N PHE A 3 0.48 12.40 25.19
CA PHE A 3 1.45 11.30 25.22
C PHE A 3 2.59 11.54 26.23
N ASN A 4 2.83 10.60 27.15
CA ASN A 4 3.96 10.68 28.09
C ASN A 4 5.13 9.81 27.62
N LYS A 5 6.10 10.45 26.98
CA LYS A 5 7.28 9.78 26.40
C LYS A 5 8.02 8.90 27.39
N GLY A 6 8.28 9.38 28.60
CA GLY A 6 9.08 8.63 29.57
C GLY A 6 8.36 7.37 30.07
N TYR A 7 7.03 7.43 30.17
CA TYR A 7 6.23 6.29 30.58
C TYR A 7 6.10 5.23 29.49
N GLU A 8 5.82 5.65 28.26
CA GLU A 8 5.69 4.71 27.13
C GLU A 8 7.02 4.07 26.75
N LEU A 9 8.13 4.81 26.85
CA LEU A 9 9.47 4.23 26.64
C LEU A 9 9.79 3.12 27.64
N LYS A 10 9.42 3.29 28.91
CA LYS A 10 9.61 2.27 29.94
C LYS A 10 8.81 1.01 29.66
N LYS A 11 7.58 1.13 29.15
CA LYS A 11 6.77 -0.02 28.73
C LYS A 11 7.41 -0.74 27.55
N PHE A 12 7.86 0.02 26.54
CA PHE A 12 8.55 -0.52 25.37
C PHE A 12 9.79 -1.32 25.78
N GLU A 13 10.64 -0.74 26.65
CA GLU A 13 11.86 -1.40 27.12
C GLU A 13 11.57 -2.65 27.97
N ALA A 14 10.56 -2.61 28.85
CA ALA A 14 10.13 -3.77 29.64
C ALA A 14 9.55 -4.91 28.77
N HIS A 15 8.88 -4.57 27.67
CA HIS A 15 8.41 -5.57 26.70
C HIS A 15 9.58 -6.20 25.94
N TRP A 16 10.51 -5.37 25.47
CA TRP A 16 11.68 -5.81 24.72
C TRP A 16 12.66 -6.64 25.56
N GLU A 17 12.72 -6.42 26.87
CA GLU A 17 13.52 -7.25 27.78
C GLU A 17 13.03 -8.71 27.80
N LYS A 18 11.72 -8.94 27.73
CA LYS A 18 11.15 -10.30 27.63
C LYS A 18 11.41 -10.92 26.25
N LEU A 19 11.19 -10.15 25.18
CA LEU A 19 11.42 -10.60 23.81
C LEU A 19 12.87 -11.03 23.58
N ARG A 20 13.86 -10.31 24.14
CA ARG A 20 15.27 -10.70 24.03
C ARG A 20 15.54 -12.08 24.62
N ILE A 21 14.89 -12.41 25.74
CA ILE A 21 15.02 -13.73 26.36
C ILE A 21 14.40 -14.80 25.48
N GLU A 22 13.15 -14.60 25.02
CA GLU A 22 12.44 -15.54 24.15
C GLU A 22 13.19 -15.80 22.84
N TYR A 23 13.77 -14.75 22.24
CA TYR A 23 14.53 -14.84 21.01
C TYR A 23 15.89 -15.51 21.18
N ALA A 24 16.57 -15.27 22.31
CA ALA A 24 17.79 -15.99 22.66
C ALA A 24 17.50 -17.47 22.93
N GLU A 25 16.39 -17.79 23.62
CA GLU A 25 15.94 -19.18 23.84
C GLU A 25 15.56 -19.88 22.54
N ALA A 26 15.01 -19.16 21.56
CA ALA A 26 14.76 -19.66 20.21
C ALA A 26 16.05 -19.84 19.37
N GLY A 27 17.22 -19.51 19.92
CA GLY A 27 18.52 -19.70 19.27
C GLY A 27 18.86 -18.62 18.23
N MET A 28 18.22 -17.45 18.27
CA MET A 28 18.60 -16.34 17.40
C MET A 28 19.94 -15.71 17.82
N ALA A 29 20.72 -15.29 16.84
CA ALA A 29 21.98 -14.59 17.09
C ALA A 29 21.74 -13.19 17.65
N ASP A 30 22.57 -12.76 18.60
CA ASP A 30 22.46 -11.45 19.25
C ASP A 30 22.44 -10.27 18.26
N ASP A 31 23.19 -10.35 17.16
CA ASP A 31 23.17 -9.32 16.09
C ASP A 31 21.80 -9.23 15.39
N ALA A 32 21.11 -10.36 15.20
CA ALA A 32 19.77 -10.37 14.63
C ALA A 32 18.75 -9.77 15.62
N ILE A 33 18.86 -10.13 16.89
CA ILE A 33 18.02 -9.59 17.97
C ILE A 33 18.20 -8.07 18.09
N GLN A 34 19.45 -7.58 18.01
CA GLN A 34 19.74 -6.15 18.06
C GLN A 34 19.17 -5.40 16.86
N LYS A 35 19.29 -5.96 15.64
CA LYS A 35 18.68 -5.36 14.44
C LYS A 35 17.17 -5.25 14.53
N MET A 36 16.50 -6.25 15.09
CA MET A 36 15.05 -6.19 15.33
C MET A 36 14.70 -5.12 16.37
N TYR A 37 15.49 -5.00 17.44
CA TYR A 37 15.31 -3.94 18.44
C TYR A 37 15.46 -2.55 17.83
N ASP A 38 16.47 -2.33 16.98
CA ASP A 38 16.71 -1.05 16.33
C ASP A 38 15.58 -0.67 15.37
N TYR A 39 15.05 -1.66 14.63
CA TYR A 39 13.89 -1.50 13.76
C TYR A 39 12.64 -1.08 14.55
N ASP A 40 12.30 -1.82 15.62
CA ASP A 40 11.14 -1.51 16.45
C ASP A 40 11.29 -0.16 17.16
N ARG A 41 12.51 0.20 17.55
CA ARG A 41 12.80 1.51 18.14
C ARG A 41 12.62 2.64 17.13
N GLN A 42 12.99 2.41 15.87
CA GLN A 42 12.73 3.35 14.78
C GLN A 42 11.22 3.51 14.56
N GLN A 43 10.47 2.41 14.57
CA GLN A 43 9.01 2.40 14.43
C GLN A 43 8.32 3.14 15.58
N PHE A 44 8.72 2.90 16.83
CA PHE A 44 8.21 3.64 17.99
C PHE A 44 8.41 5.17 17.85
N ASN A 45 9.54 5.60 17.29
CA ASN A 45 9.83 7.00 17.05
C ASN A 45 9.05 7.57 15.84
N SER A 46 8.80 6.78 14.80
CA SER A 46 8.04 7.19 13.61
C SER A 46 6.56 7.37 13.95
N GLU A 47 5.97 6.44 14.71
CA GLU A 47 4.60 6.51 15.21
C GLU A 47 4.38 7.78 16.06
N ARG A 48 5.34 8.11 16.93
CA ARG A 48 5.32 9.39 17.67
C ARG A 48 5.36 10.60 16.73
N THR A 49 6.23 10.56 15.72
CA THR A 49 6.32 11.66 14.74
C THR A 49 5.02 11.82 13.97
N CYS A 50 4.35 10.71 13.65
CA CYS A 50 3.03 10.71 13.03
C CYS A 50 2.00 11.34 13.99
N ILE A 51 1.86 10.86 15.22
CA ILE A 51 0.87 11.37 16.18
C ILE A 51 1.07 12.87 16.49
N GLU A 52 2.31 13.34 16.60
CA GLU A 52 2.58 14.76 16.89
C GLU A 52 2.35 15.68 15.69
N ARG A 53 2.58 15.19 14.47
CA ARG A 53 2.44 16.00 13.24
C ARG A 53 1.07 15.86 12.60
N THR A 54 0.36 14.77 12.89
CA THR A 54 -1.02 14.54 12.47
C THR A 54 -1.91 15.37 13.37
N GLN A 55 -2.37 16.51 12.84
CA GLN A 55 -3.42 17.28 13.46
C GLN A 55 -4.75 16.67 13.04
N GLU A 56 -5.55 16.22 14.01
CA GLU A 56 -6.94 15.87 13.74
C GLU A 56 -7.65 17.11 13.18
N LEU A 57 -8.28 16.97 12.00
CA LEU A 57 -9.23 17.94 11.50
C LEU A 57 -10.44 17.88 12.43
N SER A 58 -10.44 18.70 13.48
CA SER A 58 -11.51 18.69 14.46
C SER A 58 -12.75 19.37 13.88
N ASN A 59 -13.86 18.64 13.87
CA ASN A 59 -15.23 19.14 13.66
C ASN A 59 -15.70 19.99 14.84
N SER A 60 -14.85 20.86 15.38
CA SER A 60 -15.17 21.57 16.63
C SER A 60 -14.41 22.85 16.89
N SER A 61 -13.40 23.20 16.08
CA SER A 61 -12.67 24.47 16.23
C SER A 61 -13.14 25.57 15.29
N PHE A 62 -14.11 25.30 14.40
CA PHE A 62 -14.84 26.39 13.77
C PHE A 62 -15.96 26.82 14.71
N GLU A 63 -15.89 28.05 15.22
CA GLU A 63 -17.01 28.71 15.90
C GLU A 63 -18.16 29.00 14.90
N CYS A 64 -18.67 27.98 14.19
CA CYS A 64 -19.79 28.10 13.27
C CYS A 64 -20.86 27.10 13.72
N SER A 65 -21.68 27.57 14.65
CA SER A 65 -22.58 26.80 15.52
C SER A 65 -23.77 26.09 14.84
N GLU A 66 -23.79 25.88 13.52
CA GLU A 66 -24.95 25.27 12.84
C GLU A 66 -24.61 24.28 11.69
N ASP A 67 -23.34 24.14 11.28
CA ASP A 67 -22.96 23.36 10.08
C ASP A 67 -22.16 22.06 10.34
N GLU A 68 -21.92 21.71 11.61
CA GLU A 68 -21.10 20.57 12.04
C GLU A 68 -21.63 19.19 11.60
N THR A 69 -22.88 19.12 11.11
CA THR A 69 -23.48 17.91 10.50
C THR A 69 -23.99 18.16 9.09
N SER A 70 -23.42 19.13 8.38
CA SER A 70 -23.76 19.36 6.98
C SER A 70 -23.30 18.16 6.13
N PRO A 71 -24.19 17.56 5.32
CA PRO A 71 -23.82 16.47 4.43
C PRO A 71 -22.73 16.86 3.40
N LEU A 72 -22.53 18.17 3.17
CA LEU A 72 -21.42 18.67 2.36
C LEU A 72 -20.08 18.56 3.10
N MET A 73 -20.05 18.90 4.40
CA MET A 73 -18.83 18.80 5.23
C MET A 73 -18.41 17.34 5.37
N GLN A 74 -19.38 16.42 5.53
CA GLN A 74 -19.12 14.99 5.57
C GLN A 74 -18.45 14.48 4.29
N LYS A 75 -18.96 14.86 3.11
CA LYS A 75 -18.33 14.52 1.83
C LYS A 75 -16.94 15.13 1.66
N TYR A 76 -16.74 16.36 2.16
CA TYR A 76 -15.44 17.03 2.09
C TYR A 76 -14.41 16.28 2.95
N MET A 77 -14.79 15.91 4.17
CA MET A 77 -13.95 15.09 5.06
C MET A 77 -13.67 13.71 4.48
N GLU A 78 -14.68 13.03 3.93
CA GLU A 78 -14.50 11.72 3.28
C GLU A 78 -13.49 11.82 2.14
N ALA A 79 -13.53 12.90 1.34
CA ALA A 79 -12.57 13.12 0.26
C ALA A 79 -11.17 13.50 0.75
N THR A 80 -11.04 14.22 1.87
CA THR A 80 -9.73 14.68 2.40
C THR A 80 -9.05 13.68 3.34
N THR A 81 -9.81 12.73 3.90
CA THR A 81 -9.32 11.73 4.86
C THR A 81 -9.06 10.38 4.22
N ILE A 82 -9.12 10.29 2.88
CA ILE A 82 -8.73 9.07 2.16
C ILE A 82 -7.24 8.84 2.40
N VAL A 83 -6.93 7.86 3.23
CA VAL A 83 -5.57 7.35 3.38
C VAL A 83 -5.34 6.44 2.18
N ASP A 84 -4.42 6.85 1.31
CA ASP A 84 -3.99 6.02 0.19
C ASP A 84 -3.24 4.80 0.76
N THR A 85 -3.77 3.60 0.54
CA THR A 85 -3.07 2.34 0.83
C THR A 85 -2.08 2.09 -0.31
N TYR A 86 -1.05 2.92 -0.35
CA TYR A 86 -0.01 2.82 -1.38
C TYR A 86 1.02 1.77 -0.99
N HIS A 87 1.22 0.78 -1.85
CA HIS A 87 2.39 -0.09 -1.80
C HIS A 87 3.46 0.41 -2.79
N GLU A 88 4.68 0.66 -2.29
CA GLU A 88 5.83 0.95 -3.15
C GLU A 88 6.06 -0.24 -4.11
N THR A 89 5.81 -0.02 -5.40
CA THR A 89 6.06 -1.01 -6.45
C THR A 89 7.20 -0.57 -7.35
N LYS A 90 7.82 -1.52 -8.05
CA LYS A 90 8.84 -1.20 -9.06
C LYS A 90 8.24 -0.59 -10.33
N SER A 91 6.91 -0.54 -10.42
CA SER A 91 6.19 -0.13 -11.61
C SER A 91 5.98 1.38 -11.65
N SER A 92 6.04 1.96 -12.85
CA SER A 92 5.63 3.36 -13.08
C SER A 92 4.10 3.57 -13.04
N PHE A 93 3.30 2.50 -12.93
CA PHE A 93 1.84 2.55 -12.97
C PHE A 93 1.26 2.50 -11.55
N ALA A 94 0.73 3.64 -11.08
CA ALA A 94 0.26 3.82 -9.69
C ALA A 94 -0.78 2.78 -9.24
N TRP A 95 -1.74 2.44 -10.10
CA TRP A 95 -2.82 1.49 -9.80
C TRP A 95 -2.33 0.08 -9.45
N ILE A 96 -1.08 -0.29 -9.80
CA ILE A 96 -0.50 -1.59 -9.42
C ILE A 96 -0.18 -1.61 -7.93
N GLY A 97 0.17 -0.46 -7.33
CA GLY A 97 0.39 -0.32 -5.90
C GLY A 97 -0.89 -0.39 -5.07
N GLU A 98 -2.06 -0.27 -5.69
CA GLU A 98 -3.38 -0.43 -5.03
C GLU A 98 -3.82 -1.92 -4.95
N ILE A 99 -3.05 -2.85 -5.52
CA ILE A 99 -3.39 -4.27 -5.56
C ILE A 99 -2.95 -4.97 -4.27
N GLU A 100 -3.92 -5.37 -3.46
CA GLU A 100 -3.68 -6.11 -2.21
C GLU A 100 -3.15 -7.54 -2.43
N ASN A 101 -3.46 -8.16 -3.56
CA ASN A 101 -3.05 -9.54 -3.83
C ASN A 101 -1.56 -9.61 -4.23
N GLU A 102 -0.70 -10.01 -3.30
CA GLU A 102 0.75 -10.12 -3.49
C GLU A 102 1.16 -11.00 -4.69
N GLN A 103 0.45 -12.08 -4.95
CA GLN A 103 0.76 -12.97 -6.09
C GLN A 103 0.45 -12.29 -7.42
N LEU A 104 -0.68 -11.59 -7.51
CA LEU A 104 -1.02 -10.80 -8.70
C LEU A 104 -0.04 -9.64 -8.88
N LEU A 105 0.29 -8.92 -7.80
CA LEU A 105 1.25 -7.82 -7.83
C LEU A 105 2.60 -8.30 -8.36
N THR A 106 3.12 -9.41 -7.82
CA THR A 106 4.37 -10.02 -8.30
C THR A 106 4.27 -10.44 -9.77
N ALA A 107 3.14 -10.99 -10.22
CA ALA A 107 2.95 -11.35 -11.62
C ALA A 107 2.94 -10.13 -12.54
N LEU A 108 2.34 -9.02 -12.10
CA LEU A 108 2.32 -7.75 -12.84
C LEU A 108 3.70 -7.11 -12.89
N GLU A 109 4.47 -7.12 -11.79
CA GLU A 109 5.84 -6.62 -11.76
C GLU A 109 6.81 -7.40 -12.67
N ASN A 110 6.44 -8.63 -13.05
CA ASN A 110 7.22 -9.47 -13.98
C ASN A 110 6.83 -9.26 -15.46
N LEU A 111 5.79 -8.49 -15.77
CA LEU A 111 5.44 -8.13 -17.15
C LEU A 111 6.39 -7.05 -17.68
N ASP A 112 6.51 -6.97 -19.01
CA ASP A 112 7.23 -5.86 -19.63
C ASP A 112 6.38 -4.57 -19.60
N ASP A 113 7.05 -3.42 -19.62
CA ASP A 113 6.38 -2.11 -19.57
C ASP A 113 5.39 -1.92 -20.72
N ALA A 114 5.64 -2.56 -21.87
CA ALA A 114 4.77 -2.49 -23.04
C ALA A 114 3.44 -3.22 -22.81
N ASP A 115 3.47 -4.42 -22.22
CA ASP A 115 2.27 -5.16 -21.84
C ASP A 115 1.56 -4.50 -20.66
N LEU A 116 2.29 -3.97 -19.67
CA LEU A 116 1.70 -3.21 -18.57
C LEU A 116 0.99 -1.95 -19.06
N LYS A 117 1.60 -1.21 -20.00
CA LYS A 117 0.95 -0.06 -20.62
C LYS A 117 -0.33 -0.46 -21.37
N LEU A 118 -0.27 -1.55 -22.14
CA LEU A 118 -1.44 -2.05 -22.87
C LEU A 118 -2.54 -2.49 -21.90
N LEU A 119 -2.19 -3.18 -20.81
CA LEU A 119 -3.12 -3.62 -19.78
C LEU A 119 -3.73 -2.43 -19.03
N THR A 120 -2.94 -1.40 -18.72
CA THR A 120 -3.41 -0.17 -18.08
C THR A 120 -4.47 0.50 -18.95
N LEU A 121 -4.19 0.73 -20.24
CA LEU A 121 -5.16 1.34 -21.15
C LEU A 121 -6.43 0.50 -21.28
N TYR A 122 -6.29 -0.83 -21.36
CA TYR A 122 -7.42 -1.73 -21.59
C TYR A 122 -8.30 -1.95 -20.35
N ALA A 123 -7.68 -2.27 -19.20
CA ALA A 123 -8.39 -2.71 -18.00
C ALA A 123 -8.64 -1.57 -16.99
N TYR A 124 -7.69 -0.65 -16.85
CA TYR A 124 -7.80 0.45 -15.88
C TYR A 124 -8.46 1.68 -16.51
N GLU A 125 -8.03 2.11 -17.70
CA GLU A 125 -8.62 3.27 -18.40
C GLU A 125 -9.84 2.92 -19.27
N GLY A 126 -10.12 1.62 -19.49
CA GLY A 126 -11.32 1.15 -20.18
C GLY A 126 -11.35 1.30 -21.70
N TYR A 127 -10.19 1.46 -22.36
CA TYR A 127 -10.12 1.55 -23.81
C TYR A 127 -10.54 0.25 -24.49
N ASN A 128 -11.31 0.36 -25.57
CA ASN A 128 -11.68 -0.81 -26.36
C ASN A 128 -10.56 -1.20 -27.36
N THR A 129 -10.64 -2.43 -27.88
CA THR A 129 -9.61 -2.96 -28.81
C THR A 129 -9.50 -2.18 -30.13
N VAL A 130 -10.55 -1.47 -30.55
CA VAL A 130 -10.55 -0.63 -31.75
C VAL A 130 -9.83 0.70 -31.50
N GLU A 131 -10.03 1.31 -30.33
CA GLU A 131 -9.33 2.52 -29.91
C GLU A 131 -7.85 2.24 -29.73
N LEU A 132 -7.52 1.14 -29.05
CA LEU A 132 -6.14 0.66 -28.95
C LEU A 132 -5.51 0.40 -30.32
N SER A 133 -6.29 -0.10 -31.30
CA SER A 133 -5.82 -0.33 -32.67
C SER A 133 -5.34 0.95 -33.33
N LYS A 134 -6.04 2.06 -33.06
CA LYS A 134 -5.66 3.38 -33.53
C LYS A 134 -4.45 3.93 -32.76
N VAL A 135 -4.43 3.81 -31.44
CA VAL A 135 -3.33 4.29 -30.58
C VAL A 135 -2.00 3.61 -30.92
N TYR A 136 -2.02 2.30 -31.11
CA TYR A 136 -0.80 1.53 -31.40
C TYR A 136 -0.50 1.42 -32.91
N HIS A 137 -1.40 1.89 -33.79
CA HIS A 137 -1.30 1.74 -35.24
C HIS A 137 -1.13 0.28 -35.71
N ILE A 138 -1.81 -0.66 -35.04
CA ILE A 138 -1.75 -2.10 -35.35
C ILE A 138 -3.17 -2.61 -35.49
N ALA A 139 -3.40 -3.60 -36.37
CA ALA A 139 -4.70 -4.26 -36.51
C ALA A 139 -5.27 -4.75 -35.17
N GLN A 140 -6.56 -4.52 -34.96
CA GLN A 140 -7.34 -4.90 -33.76
C GLN A 140 -7.07 -6.35 -33.32
N GLN A 141 -7.00 -7.29 -34.26
CA GLN A 141 -6.76 -8.71 -33.98
C GLN A 141 -5.44 -8.95 -33.23
N ASN A 142 -4.40 -8.17 -33.52
CA ASN A 142 -3.11 -8.31 -32.85
C ASN A 142 -3.16 -7.79 -31.41
N ILE A 143 -3.95 -6.75 -31.14
CA ILE A 143 -4.19 -6.28 -29.78
C ILE A 143 -4.94 -7.32 -28.97
N SER A 144 -6.01 -7.90 -29.53
CA SER A 144 -6.72 -9.01 -28.90
C SER A 144 -5.79 -10.18 -28.59
N LYS A 145 -4.88 -10.53 -29.51
CA LYS A 145 -3.87 -11.58 -29.28
C LYS A 145 -2.90 -11.22 -28.15
N LYS A 146 -2.43 -9.97 -28.08
CA LYS A 146 -1.55 -9.50 -27.00
C LYS A 146 -2.24 -9.56 -25.64
N ILE A 147 -3.47 -9.05 -25.53
CA ILE A 147 -4.28 -9.13 -24.30
C ILE A 147 -4.50 -10.60 -23.91
N LEU A 148 -4.78 -11.48 -24.88
CA LEU A 148 -4.97 -12.90 -24.62
C LEU A 148 -3.66 -13.60 -24.17
N ARG A 149 -2.49 -13.15 -24.63
CA ARG A 149 -1.19 -13.61 -24.13
C ARG A 149 -0.98 -13.19 -22.67
N ILE A 150 -1.19 -11.90 -22.36
CA ILE A 150 -1.02 -11.34 -21.01
C ILE A 150 -1.95 -12.04 -20.02
N THR A 151 -3.24 -12.19 -20.36
CA THR A 151 -4.22 -12.88 -19.51
C THR A 151 -3.87 -14.34 -19.25
N LYS A 152 -3.33 -15.07 -20.24
CA LYS A 152 -2.82 -16.44 -20.03
C LYS A 152 -1.61 -16.48 -19.11
N PHE A 153 -0.69 -15.54 -19.27
CA PHE A 153 0.47 -15.40 -18.38
C PHE A 153 0.01 -15.18 -16.94
N LEU A 154 -0.84 -14.17 -16.69
CA LEU A 154 -1.37 -13.87 -15.37
C LEU A 154 -2.10 -15.07 -14.74
N LYS A 155 -2.94 -15.78 -15.51
CA LYS A 155 -3.60 -17.01 -15.04
C LYS A 155 -2.61 -18.06 -14.56
N ASN A 156 -1.52 -18.29 -15.28
CA ASN A 156 -0.52 -19.29 -14.88
C ASN A 156 0.17 -18.95 -13.56
N PHE A 157 0.28 -17.67 -13.19
CA PHE A 157 0.81 -17.26 -11.89
C PHE A 157 -0.15 -17.58 -10.74
N TYR A 158 -1.46 -17.40 -10.94
CA TYR A 158 -2.47 -17.79 -9.94
C TYR A 158 -2.49 -19.30 -9.65
N PHE A 159 -2.17 -20.15 -10.63
CA PHE A 159 -2.19 -21.60 -10.46
C PHE A 159 -0.88 -22.20 -9.92
N ARG A 160 0.17 -21.41 -9.75
CA ARG A 160 1.46 -21.87 -9.22
C ARG A 160 1.53 -21.89 -7.68
N GLY A 161 0.42 -21.60 -7.00
CA GLY A 161 0.32 -21.51 -5.53
C GLY A 161 -0.26 -22.73 -4.82
N VAL A 162 -0.18 -23.94 -5.38
CA VAL A 162 -0.49 -25.19 -4.66
C VAL A 162 0.62 -26.21 -4.89
N GLU A 163 1.63 -26.17 -4.02
CA GLU A 163 2.43 -27.33 -3.59
C GLU A 163 2.43 -27.36 -2.06
#